data_AF-A0A972U5N2-F1
#
_entry.id   AF-A0A972U5N2-F1
#
_cell.length_a   1.000
_cell.length_b   1.000
_cell.length_c   1.000
_cell.angle_alpha   90.00
_cell.angle_beta   90.00
_cell.angle_gamma   90.00
#
_symmetry.space_group_name_H-M   'P 1'
#
loop_
_entity.id
_entity.type
_entity.pdbx_description
1 polymer ?
#
loop_
_entity_poly.entity_id
_entity_poly.type
_entity_poly.pdbx_seq_one_letter_code
_entity_poly.pdbx_strand_id
1 'polypeptide(L)'
;MNASAALVQRLATSQQPVYGVNTGFGDFAERAIPQASIEELQVNLIRSHACGIGEEVPRDLVMAMWLLRLRMLTRGYSGVRCETVEALMAMLEAGILAYIPSRGSVGASGDLHPSAHATLAALGEGECTMPTPDGRRFERLSAAEALQRAGLKPLRLGAKEGLALINGTTYSTALAVKVWFEGCKLLRLADAVAAMTMEAIGGAGSILDDRVLALHHVETDMVGSRLASWLEGSTRLHAARESGRFIQAPYSLRCVPQVHGAVLCELEQCYKVLKQEIGCVSDNPLVFADDGEILSCGNFHAIYVARVSDRLASAMANLATISERRVNLLMDDRITGLPKFLVRDGGLNSGLMMLQTTAAALVSEIKSYCMPSCVDSIPTNCHRKDHVSMAPGAGMKALQIVTGLRQVLAVEAFCAGQATDLVGATMPPRLATLHSRIRKVVPFIEADCYMAPYLKALDYAIEGDTLLPTEDLDRLQASSETCRAAATTGVVECRRRPGASGHTSLMGHCPCGASYLGRTS
;
A
#
# COMPACT_ATOMS: atom_id res chain seq x y z
N MET A 1 0.66 -14.23 27.60
CA MET A 1 0.98 -12.88 28.10
C MET A 1 1.36 -12.89 29.58
N ASN A 2 0.44 -13.22 30.50
CA ASN A 2 0.71 -13.20 31.96
C ASN A 2 1.98 -13.96 32.37
N ALA A 3 2.22 -15.15 31.81
CA ALA A 3 3.45 -15.91 32.07
C ALA A 3 4.73 -15.13 31.71
N SER A 4 4.76 -14.47 30.53
CA SER A 4 5.90 -13.65 30.11
C SER A 4 6.11 -12.41 30.97
N ALA A 5 5.02 -11.74 31.38
CA ALA A 5 5.10 -10.56 32.25
C ALA A 5 5.60 -10.95 33.64
N ALA A 6 5.13 -12.07 34.19
CA ALA A 6 5.60 -12.60 35.47
C ALA A 6 7.08 -12.97 35.44
N LEU A 7 7.57 -13.55 34.34
CA LEU A 7 8.99 -13.84 34.16
C LEU A 7 9.83 -12.56 34.16
N VAL A 8 9.43 -11.53 33.40
CA VAL A 8 10.12 -10.23 33.38
C VAL A 8 10.16 -9.60 34.77
N GLN A 9 9.03 -9.60 35.49
CA GLN A 9 8.97 -9.03 36.84
C GLN A 9 9.90 -9.75 37.82
N ARG A 10 9.98 -11.08 37.74
CA ARG A 10 10.89 -11.89 38.56
C ARG A 10 12.36 -11.59 38.27
N LEU A 11 12.71 -11.44 36.99
CA LEU A 11 14.08 -11.16 36.58
C LEU A 11 14.50 -9.71 36.83
N ALA A 12 13.56 -8.76 36.81
CA ALA A 12 13.79 -7.36 37.16
C ALA A 12 14.32 -7.18 38.59
N THR A 13 14.00 -8.11 39.50
CA THR A 13 14.50 -8.13 40.89
C THR A 13 15.74 -8.99 41.09
N SER A 14 16.25 -9.61 40.02
CA SER A 14 17.44 -10.48 40.07
C SER A 14 18.73 -9.69 39.86
N GLN A 15 19.87 -10.26 40.29
CA GLN A 15 21.20 -9.71 39.99
C GLN A 15 21.70 -10.05 38.58
N GLN A 16 21.01 -10.94 37.86
CA GLN A 16 21.38 -11.31 36.49
C GLN A 16 21.08 -10.14 35.55
N PRO A 17 22.06 -9.66 34.74
CA PRO A 17 21.81 -8.58 33.80
C PRO A 17 20.92 -9.07 32.65
N VAL A 18 19.83 -8.34 32.40
CA VAL A 18 18.86 -8.60 31.34
C VAL A 18 18.55 -7.30 30.60
N TYR A 19 18.85 -7.28 29.30
CA TYR A 19 18.73 -6.10 28.43
C TYR A 19 17.32 -5.50 28.45
N GLY A 20 17.24 -4.20 28.77
CA GLY A 20 16.01 -3.43 28.83
C GLY A 20 15.05 -3.79 29.99
N VAL A 21 15.44 -4.74 30.85
CA VAL A 21 14.71 -5.11 32.07
C VAL A 21 15.36 -4.45 33.29
N ASN A 22 16.65 -4.74 33.54
CA ASN A 22 17.45 -4.16 34.64
C ASN A 22 18.81 -3.60 34.17
N THR A 23 19.00 -3.45 32.85
CA THR A 23 20.13 -2.71 32.26
C THR A 23 19.64 -1.58 31.34
N GLY A 24 20.55 -0.69 30.95
CA GLY A 24 20.27 0.41 30.01
C GLY A 24 20.01 -0.03 28.57
N PHE A 25 19.90 0.96 27.67
CA PHE A 25 19.58 0.73 26.25
C PHE A 25 20.71 1.21 25.33
N GLY A 26 20.74 0.68 24.10
CA GLY A 26 21.71 1.09 23.09
C GLY A 26 23.15 0.87 23.57
N ASP A 27 23.95 1.94 23.58
CA ASP A 27 25.35 1.84 24.02
C ASP A 27 25.50 1.65 25.54
N PHE A 28 24.43 1.88 26.30
CA PHE A 28 24.37 1.63 27.74
C PHE A 28 23.84 0.23 28.11
N ALA A 29 23.77 -0.71 27.16
CA ALA A 29 23.20 -2.05 27.36
C ALA A 29 23.87 -2.86 28.50
N GLU A 30 25.14 -2.58 28.79
CA GLU A 30 25.95 -3.26 29.81
C GLU A 30 25.86 -2.61 31.19
N ARG A 31 25.17 -1.46 31.32
CA ARG A 31 25.06 -0.72 32.59
C ARG A 31 23.85 -1.21 33.39
N ALA A 32 24.10 -1.79 34.56
CA ALA A 32 23.05 -2.17 35.50
C ALA A 32 22.29 -0.95 36.04
N ILE A 33 20.99 -1.12 36.25
CA ILE A 33 20.07 -0.08 36.74
C ILE A 33 19.50 -0.52 38.10
N PRO A 34 19.52 0.35 39.12
CA PRO A 34 18.90 0.05 40.41
C PRO A 34 17.40 -0.22 40.26
N GLN A 35 16.87 -1.16 41.04
CA GLN A 35 15.45 -1.55 40.99
C GLN A 35 14.49 -0.36 41.16
N ALA A 36 14.81 0.57 42.05
CA ALA A 36 14.01 1.78 42.30
C ALA A 36 13.94 2.74 41.09
N SER A 37 14.85 2.60 40.13
CA SER A 37 14.94 3.44 38.93
C SER A 37 14.35 2.78 37.68
N ILE A 38 13.81 1.56 37.78
CA ILE A 38 13.32 0.81 36.60
C ILE A 38 12.12 1.53 35.94
N GLU A 39 11.15 2.01 36.70
CA GLU A 39 10.00 2.74 36.12
C GLU A 39 10.46 4.04 35.44
N GLU A 40 11.33 4.80 36.12
CA GLU A 40 11.90 6.04 35.59
C GLU A 40 12.70 5.80 34.31
N LEU A 41 13.47 4.71 34.25
CA LEU A 41 14.20 4.28 33.06
C LEU A 41 13.28 4.10 31.85
N GLN A 42 12.11 3.47 32.03
CA GLN A 42 11.17 3.26 30.92
C GLN A 42 10.56 4.58 30.45
N VAL A 43 10.17 5.47 31.36
CA VAL A 43 9.62 6.79 31.00
C VAL A 43 10.68 7.64 30.28
N ASN A 44 11.91 7.67 30.79
CA ASN A 44 13.01 8.40 30.17
C ASN A 44 13.38 7.85 28.80
N LEU A 45 13.26 6.53 28.59
CA LEU A 45 13.40 5.93 27.26
C LEU A 45 12.39 6.53 26.28
N ILE A 46 11.09 6.56 26.64
CA ILE A 46 10.05 7.12 25.76
C ILE A 46 10.34 8.59 25.42
N ARG A 47 10.61 9.42 26.44
CA ARG A 47 10.89 10.86 26.24
C ARG A 47 12.10 11.11 25.35
N SER A 48 13.21 10.41 25.59
CA SER A 48 14.45 10.59 24.81
C SER A 48 14.32 10.14 23.36
N HIS A 49 13.45 9.17 23.07
CA HIS A 49 13.25 8.62 21.73
C HIS A 49 12.14 9.32 20.94
N ALA A 50 11.29 10.13 21.59
CA ALA A 50 10.26 10.94 20.96
C ALA A 50 10.85 12.22 20.31
N CYS A 51 11.82 12.07 19.41
CA CYS A 51 12.54 13.18 18.75
C CYS A 51 12.39 13.21 17.22
N GLY A 52 11.32 12.59 16.70
CA GLY A 52 10.93 12.72 15.29
C GLY A 52 10.59 14.16 14.86
N ILE A 53 10.68 14.44 13.55
CA ILE A 53 10.38 15.73 12.93
C ILE A 53 9.57 15.58 11.63
N GLY A 54 9.11 16.69 11.05
CA GLY A 54 8.37 16.71 9.79
C GLY A 54 6.85 16.69 9.95
N GLU A 55 6.15 16.53 8.83
CA GLU A 55 4.68 16.54 8.75
C GLU A 55 4.04 15.46 9.60
N GLU A 56 2.81 15.70 10.03
CA GLU A 56 2.00 14.76 10.80
C GLU A 56 1.72 13.48 10.01
N VAL A 57 1.92 12.34 10.67
CA VAL A 57 1.48 11.04 10.16
C VAL A 57 -0.04 10.96 10.20
N PRO A 58 -0.71 10.60 9.09
CA PRO A 58 -2.15 10.37 9.04
C PRO A 58 -2.69 9.45 10.15
N ARG A 59 -3.84 9.80 10.73
CA ARG A 59 -4.48 9.07 11.85
C ARG A 59 -4.71 7.58 11.56
N ASP A 60 -5.06 7.23 10.33
CA ASP A 60 -5.27 5.84 9.91
C ASP A 60 -3.98 5.00 10.00
N LEU A 61 -2.83 5.58 9.66
CA LEU A 61 -1.52 4.95 9.85
C LEU A 61 -1.15 4.81 11.33
N VAL A 62 -1.43 5.83 12.16
CA VAL A 62 -1.20 5.75 13.61
C VAL A 62 -2.04 4.62 14.22
N MET A 63 -3.31 4.51 13.81
CA MET A 63 -4.21 3.43 14.23
C MET A 63 -3.69 2.06 13.76
N ALA A 64 -3.32 1.92 12.48
CA ALA A 64 -2.79 0.67 11.94
C ALA A 64 -1.51 0.22 12.67
N MET A 65 -0.60 1.15 12.98
CA MET A 65 0.60 0.88 13.77
C MET A 65 0.24 0.33 15.16
N TRP A 66 -0.73 0.93 15.85
CA TRP A 66 -1.18 0.45 17.15
C TRP A 66 -1.82 -0.93 17.09
N LEU A 67 -2.68 -1.20 16.10
CA LEU A 67 -3.30 -2.52 15.94
C LEU A 67 -2.25 -3.62 15.70
N LEU A 68 -1.24 -3.35 14.87
CA LEU A 68 -0.11 -4.25 14.66
C LEU A 68 0.69 -4.46 15.94
N ARG A 69 0.91 -3.40 16.72
CA ARG A 69 1.59 -3.48 18.01
C ARG A 69 0.82 -4.33 19.02
N LEU A 70 -0.47 -4.07 19.21
CA LEU A 70 -1.30 -4.83 20.15
C LEU A 70 -1.35 -6.31 19.76
N ARG A 71 -1.45 -6.62 18.47
CA ARG A 71 -1.34 -8.00 17.96
C ARG A 71 0.02 -8.63 18.33
N MET A 72 1.12 -7.91 18.13
CA MET A 72 2.46 -8.38 18.47
C MET A 72 2.59 -8.66 19.98
N LEU A 73 2.15 -7.72 20.83
CA LEU A 73 2.23 -7.85 22.28
C LEU A 73 1.39 -9.01 22.82
N THR A 74 0.19 -9.20 22.25
CA THR A 74 -0.74 -10.27 22.66
C THR A 74 -0.25 -11.67 22.33
N ARG A 75 0.78 -11.81 21.48
CA ARG A 75 1.47 -13.09 21.25
C ARG A 75 2.20 -13.61 22.49
N GLY A 76 2.50 -12.73 23.45
CA GLY A 76 3.00 -13.14 24.76
C GLY A 76 4.50 -13.41 24.84
N TYR A 77 5.29 -12.87 23.91
CA TYR A 77 6.76 -12.98 23.90
C TYR A 77 7.45 -11.66 24.24
N SER A 78 6.70 -10.61 24.56
CA SER A 78 7.23 -9.26 24.85
C SER A 78 7.36 -8.94 26.33
N GLY A 79 6.75 -9.73 27.23
CA GLY A 79 6.81 -9.50 28.67
C GLY A 79 6.00 -8.30 29.17
N VAL A 80 5.01 -7.84 28.40
CA VAL A 80 4.12 -6.73 28.76
C VAL A 80 2.92 -7.22 29.56
N ARG A 81 2.48 -6.42 30.54
CA ARG A 81 1.32 -6.71 31.38
C ARG A 81 0.02 -6.59 30.60
N CYS A 82 -1.02 -7.34 30.99
CA CYS A 82 -2.32 -7.25 30.33
C CYS A 82 -2.96 -5.87 30.53
N GLU A 83 -2.80 -5.31 31.72
CA GLU A 83 -3.31 -3.99 32.11
C GLU A 83 -2.75 -2.86 31.21
N THR A 84 -1.51 -3.01 30.75
CA THR A 84 -0.89 -2.09 29.79
C THR A 84 -1.58 -2.15 28.43
N VAL A 85 -1.88 -3.36 27.95
CA VAL A 85 -2.61 -3.57 26.68
C VAL A 85 -4.05 -3.08 26.79
N GLU A 86 -4.73 -3.35 27.91
CA GLU A 86 -6.08 -2.87 28.19
C GLU A 86 -6.16 -1.34 28.23
N ALA A 87 -5.22 -0.68 28.90
CA ALA A 87 -5.14 0.79 28.93
C ALA A 87 -4.94 1.40 27.53
N LEU A 88 -4.09 0.78 26.70
CA LEU A 88 -3.90 1.20 25.31
C LEU A 88 -5.16 0.99 24.48
N MET A 89 -5.84 -0.15 24.64
CA MET A 89 -7.12 -0.39 23.95
C MET A 89 -8.17 0.64 24.33
N ALA A 90 -8.32 0.96 25.62
CA ALA A 90 -9.25 1.99 26.08
C ALA A 90 -8.94 3.38 25.50
N MET A 91 -7.65 3.73 25.39
CA MET A 91 -7.21 4.98 24.73
C MET A 91 -7.61 5.01 23.24
N LEU A 92 -7.42 3.90 22.52
CA LEU A 92 -7.75 3.79 21.10
C LEU A 92 -9.28 3.77 20.87
N GLU A 93 -10.03 3.13 21.75
CA GLU A 93 -11.50 3.12 21.74
C GLU A 93 -12.09 4.53 21.95
N ALA A 94 -11.43 5.35 22.79
CA ALA A 94 -11.75 6.78 22.93
C ALA A 94 -11.33 7.61 21.69
N GLY A 95 -10.69 7.01 20.69
CA GLY A 95 -10.24 7.67 19.47
C GLY A 95 -9.02 8.57 19.66
N ILE A 96 -8.31 8.44 20.78
CA ILE A 96 -7.11 9.24 21.09
C ILE A 96 -5.93 8.65 20.31
N LEU A 97 -5.36 9.45 19.40
CA LEU A 97 -4.18 9.08 18.61
C LEU A 97 -3.13 10.17 18.71
N ALA A 98 -1.89 9.79 18.99
CA ALA A 98 -0.78 10.74 19.13
C ALA A 98 -0.54 11.52 17.83
N TYR A 99 -0.10 12.77 17.98
CA TYR A 99 0.58 13.49 16.92
C TYR A 99 1.96 12.86 16.73
N ILE A 100 2.23 12.32 15.54
CA ILE A 100 3.50 11.66 15.23
C ILE A 100 4.14 12.38 14.04
N PRO A 101 5.35 12.93 14.20
CA PRO A 101 6.13 13.44 13.08
C PRO A 101 6.62 12.31 12.15
N SER A 102 6.57 12.53 10.84
CA SER A 102 6.81 11.50 9.83
C SER A 102 8.28 11.10 9.58
N ARG A 103 9.27 11.83 10.11
CA ARG A 103 10.71 11.61 9.84
C ARG A 103 11.53 11.40 11.11
N GLY A 104 12.63 10.65 10.97
CA GLY A 104 13.65 10.45 12.02
C GLY A 104 13.98 8.98 12.30
N SER A 105 13.05 8.05 12.03
CA SER A 105 13.32 6.62 12.18
C SER A 105 14.11 6.04 11.00
N VAL A 106 15.12 5.24 11.32
CA VAL A 106 15.95 4.50 10.35
C VAL A 106 15.59 3.02 10.26
N GLY A 107 14.60 2.54 11.03
CA GLY A 107 14.20 1.13 11.07
C GLY A 107 15.35 0.20 11.54
N ALA A 108 16.11 0.64 12.55
CA ALA A 108 17.30 -0.03 13.07
C ALA A 108 16.98 -1.04 14.19
N SER A 109 16.43 -0.54 15.31
CA SER A 109 15.84 -1.34 16.39
C SER A 109 14.32 -1.23 16.33
N GLY A 110 13.79 -1.42 15.13
CA GLY A 110 12.42 -1.09 14.80
C GLY A 110 12.17 0.42 14.67
N ASP A 111 10.90 0.78 14.78
CA ASP A 111 10.36 2.12 14.55
C ASP A 111 10.32 2.95 15.84
N LEU A 112 11.50 3.16 16.44
CA LEU A 112 11.63 3.77 17.77
C LEU A 112 10.96 5.14 17.86
N HIS A 113 11.26 6.07 16.95
CA HIS A 113 10.76 7.45 17.04
C HIS A 113 9.22 7.55 16.92
N PRO A 114 8.58 6.97 15.88
CA PRO A 114 7.13 6.99 15.76
C PRO A 114 6.44 6.33 16.95
N SER A 115 6.95 5.18 17.38
CA SER A 115 6.38 4.43 18.49
C SER A 115 6.57 5.12 19.84
N ALA A 116 7.68 5.86 20.01
CA ALA A 116 7.93 6.65 21.20
C ALA A 116 6.96 7.84 21.30
N HIS A 117 6.73 8.58 20.20
CA HIS A 117 5.69 9.62 20.16
C HIS A 117 4.30 9.06 20.47
N ALA A 118 3.97 7.89 19.90
CA ALA A 118 2.71 7.21 20.19
C ALA A 118 2.56 6.85 21.67
N THR A 119 3.61 6.27 22.25
CA THR A 119 3.63 5.85 23.66
C THR A 119 3.63 7.05 24.60
N LEU A 120 4.30 8.16 24.23
CA LEU A 120 4.34 9.40 25.01
C LEU A 120 2.94 9.94 25.29
N ALA A 121 2.05 9.89 24.29
CA ALA A 121 0.65 10.27 24.47
C ALA A 121 -0.09 9.37 25.48
N ALA A 122 0.20 8.06 25.50
CA ALA A 122 -0.35 7.15 26.51
C ALA A 122 0.14 7.47 27.93
N LEU A 123 1.33 8.08 28.07
CA LEU A 123 1.85 8.61 29.34
C LEU A 123 1.22 9.95 29.73
N GLY A 124 0.32 10.51 28.90
CA GLY A 124 -0.27 11.83 29.11
C GLY A 124 0.65 12.99 28.71
N GLU A 125 1.71 12.73 27.95
CA GLU A 125 2.66 13.73 27.48
C GLU A 125 2.57 13.95 25.96
N GLY A 126 2.97 15.13 25.50
CA GLY A 126 2.89 15.49 24.09
C GLY A 126 1.47 15.85 23.63
N GLU A 127 1.27 15.78 22.32
CA GLU A 127 0.03 16.17 21.65
C GLU A 127 -0.64 14.97 21.01
N CYS A 128 -1.96 15.02 20.91
CA CYS A 128 -2.77 13.99 20.28
C CYS A 128 -3.97 14.61 19.58
N THR A 129 -4.69 13.78 18.85
CA THR A 129 -5.98 14.13 18.26
C THR A 129 -7.07 13.21 18.83
N MET A 130 -8.25 13.79 19.11
CA MET A 130 -9.42 13.09 19.68
C MET A 130 -10.68 13.47 18.90
N PRO A 131 -11.69 12.58 18.74
CA PRO A 131 -12.95 12.94 18.11
C PRO A 131 -13.65 14.08 18.86
N THR A 132 -14.20 15.04 18.11
CA THR A 132 -15.07 16.07 18.69
C THR A 132 -16.36 15.43 19.25
N PRO A 133 -17.06 16.06 20.22
CA PRO A 133 -18.29 15.48 20.79
C PRO A 133 -19.41 15.19 19.78
N ASP A 134 -19.43 15.88 18.64
CA ASP A 134 -20.38 15.63 17.54
C ASP A 134 -19.94 14.48 16.61
N GLY A 135 -18.76 13.90 16.83
CA GLY A 135 -18.17 12.82 16.05
C GLY A 135 -17.75 13.20 14.62
N ARG A 136 -17.79 14.50 14.26
CA ARG A 136 -17.59 14.94 12.86
C ARG A 136 -16.16 15.28 12.51
N ARG A 137 -15.32 15.62 13.48
CA ARG A 137 -13.94 16.07 13.28
C ARG A 137 -13.04 15.49 14.36
N PHE A 138 -11.74 15.69 14.19
CA PHE A 138 -10.75 15.46 15.23
C PHE A 138 -10.18 16.80 15.67
N GLU A 139 -10.10 17.03 16.98
CA GLU A 139 -9.45 18.19 17.57
C GLU A 139 -8.06 17.82 18.10
N ARG A 140 -7.10 18.75 18.02
CA ARG A 140 -5.74 18.59 18.55
C ARG A 140 -5.71 19.08 19.99
N LEU A 141 -5.20 18.25 20.90
CA LEU A 141 -5.18 18.49 22.35
C LEU A 141 -3.84 18.05 22.95
N SER A 142 -3.55 18.53 24.15
CA SER A 142 -2.54 17.87 24.98
C SER A 142 -3.00 16.44 25.33
N ALA A 143 -2.08 15.48 25.38
CA ALA A 143 -2.42 14.11 25.72
C ALA A 143 -3.04 13.98 27.13
N ALA A 144 -2.55 14.74 28.10
CA ALA A 144 -3.13 14.81 29.45
C ALA A 144 -4.61 15.21 29.43
N GLU A 145 -4.96 16.24 28.66
CA GLU A 145 -6.34 16.71 28.53
C GLU A 145 -7.23 15.68 27.84
N ALA A 146 -6.75 15.05 26.76
CA ALA A 146 -7.52 14.02 26.06
C ALA A 146 -7.81 12.81 26.97
N LEU A 147 -6.81 12.32 27.72
CA LEU A 147 -7.01 11.25 28.70
C LEU A 147 -8.00 11.65 29.78
N GLN A 148 -7.90 12.87 30.32
CA GLN A 148 -8.84 13.38 31.31
C GLN A 148 -10.28 13.44 30.77
N ARG A 149 -10.48 13.96 29.55
CA ARG A 149 -11.80 14.02 28.90
C ARG A 149 -12.40 12.63 28.66
N ALA A 150 -11.57 11.63 28.38
CA ALA A 150 -11.99 10.24 28.22
C ALA A 150 -12.15 9.48 29.56
N GLY A 151 -11.87 10.11 30.71
CA GLY A 151 -11.91 9.44 32.02
C GLY A 151 -10.78 8.42 32.22
N LEU A 152 -9.72 8.49 31.42
CA LEU A 152 -8.57 7.60 31.44
C LEU A 152 -7.44 8.18 32.29
N LYS A 153 -6.61 7.30 32.85
CA LYS A 153 -5.41 7.68 33.61
C LYS A 153 -4.16 7.52 32.74
N PRO A 154 -3.13 8.36 32.92
CA PRO A 154 -1.81 8.14 32.31
C PRO A 154 -1.28 6.72 32.58
N LEU A 155 -0.77 6.08 31.53
CA LEU A 155 -0.18 4.75 31.61
C LEU A 155 1.09 4.78 32.48
N ARG A 156 1.21 3.81 33.39
CA ARG A 156 2.43 3.59 34.19
C ARG A 156 3.18 2.38 33.66
N LEU A 157 4.43 2.59 33.24
CA LEU A 157 5.27 1.54 32.66
C LEU A 157 6.02 0.75 33.74
N GLY A 158 5.96 -0.58 33.64
CA GLY A 158 6.78 -1.51 34.40
C GLY A 158 8.02 -1.94 33.64
N ALA A 159 8.82 -2.86 34.21
CA ALA A 159 10.05 -3.35 33.60
C ALA A 159 9.84 -3.79 32.13
N LYS A 160 10.74 -3.40 31.22
CA LYS A 160 10.72 -3.67 29.77
C LYS A 160 9.57 -3.04 28.97
N GLU A 161 8.49 -2.57 29.60
CA GLU A 161 7.30 -2.14 28.85
C GLU A 161 7.56 -0.94 27.94
N GLY A 162 8.39 0.01 28.36
CA GLY A 162 8.79 1.13 27.51
C GLY A 162 9.49 0.65 26.24
N LEU A 163 10.43 -0.30 26.37
CA LEU A 163 11.13 -0.89 25.23
C LEU A 163 10.18 -1.70 24.33
N ALA A 164 9.34 -2.56 24.90
CA ALA A 164 8.38 -3.36 24.14
C ALA A 164 7.35 -2.51 23.39
N LEU A 165 7.06 -1.30 23.89
CA LEU A 165 6.18 -0.32 23.26
C LEU A 165 6.88 0.58 22.23
N ILE A 166 8.18 0.43 21.99
CA ILE A 166 8.84 1.18 20.90
C ILE A 166 9.64 0.32 19.94
N ASN A 167 10.01 -0.89 20.35
CA ASN A 167 10.80 -1.82 19.58
C ASN A 167 9.91 -2.69 18.67
N GLY A 168 10.28 -2.76 17.39
CA GLY A 168 9.55 -3.53 16.37
C GLY A 168 9.16 -2.74 15.12
N THR A 169 8.60 -3.43 14.13
CA THR A 169 8.48 -2.96 12.74
C THR A 169 7.10 -2.37 12.40
N THR A 170 6.32 -2.00 13.40
CA THR A 170 4.87 -1.75 13.26
C THR A 170 4.52 -0.50 12.45
N TYR A 171 5.33 0.56 12.51
CA TYR A 171 5.08 1.78 11.72
C TYR A 171 5.45 1.54 10.26
N SER A 172 6.63 0.97 10.02
CA SER A 172 7.09 0.58 8.69
C SER A 172 6.10 -0.39 8.03
N THR A 173 5.59 -1.37 8.79
CA THR A 173 4.59 -2.32 8.31
C THR A 173 3.27 -1.62 8.00
N ALA A 174 2.80 -0.69 8.83
CA ALA A 174 1.59 0.08 8.56
C ALA A 174 1.69 0.89 7.26
N LEU A 175 2.83 1.55 7.02
CA LEU A 175 3.11 2.26 5.77
C LEU A 175 3.02 1.31 4.56
N ALA A 176 3.74 0.20 4.61
CA ALA A 176 3.79 -0.76 3.50
C ALA A 176 2.42 -1.40 3.22
N VAL A 177 1.64 -1.72 4.26
CA VAL A 177 0.26 -2.22 4.13
C VAL A 177 -0.64 -1.18 3.48
N LYS A 178 -0.55 0.10 3.88
CA LYS A 178 -1.34 1.18 3.25
C LYS A 178 -0.97 1.34 1.79
N VAL A 179 0.32 1.39 1.46
CA VAL A 179 0.81 1.45 0.06
C VAL A 179 0.26 0.27 -0.75
N TRP A 180 0.35 -0.95 -0.22
CA TRP A 180 -0.16 -2.14 -0.88
C TRP A 180 -1.67 -2.08 -1.12
N PHE A 181 -2.43 -1.68 -0.10
CA PHE A 181 -3.88 -1.57 -0.15
C PHE A 181 -4.32 -0.53 -1.19
N GLU A 182 -3.77 0.68 -1.12
CA GLU A 182 -4.06 1.74 -2.10
C GLU A 182 -3.61 1.33 -3.51
N GLY A 183 -2.44 0.68 -3.65
CA GLY A 183 -1.95 0.16 -4.93
C GLY A 183 -2.90 -0.85 -5.57
N CYS A 184 -3.53 -1.73 -4.78
CA CYS A 184 -4.55 -2.66 -5.28
C CYS A 184 -5.78 -1.95 -5.82
N LYS A 185 -6.23 -0.87 -5.17
CA LYS A 185 -7.36 -0.05 -5.64
C LYS A 185 -7.00 0.71 -6.91
N LEU A 186 -5.83 1.36 -6.93
CA LEU A 186 -5.37 2.16 -8.06
C LEU A 186 -5.10 1.29 -9.30
N LEU A 187 -4.64 0.04 -9.15
CA LEU A 187 -4.51 -0.88 -10.29
C LEU A 187 -5.87 -1.15 -10.96
N ARG A 188 -6.95 -1.33 -10.18
CA ARG A 188 -8.30 -1.55 -10.73
C ARG A 188 -8.80 -0.31 -11.46
N LEU A 189 -8.54 0.87 -10.90
CA LEU A 189 -8.86 2.13 -11.56
C LEU A 189 -8.05 2.30 -12.84
N ALA A 190 -6.75 2.01 -12.81
CA ALA A 190 -5.87 2.10 -13.96
C ALA A 190 -6.36 1.24 -15.13
N ASP A 191 -6.85 0.02 -14.86
CA ASP A 191 -7.46 -0.83 -15.88
C ASP A 191 -8.74 -0.21 -16.46
N ALA A 192 -9.63 0.28 -15.60
CA ALA A 192 -10.90 0.85 -16.04
C ALA A 192 -10.70 2.13 -16.89
N VAL A 193 -9.78 3.00 -16.47
CA VAL A 193 -9.41 4.22 -17.21
C VAL A 193 -8.66 3.87 -18.50
N ALA A 194 -7.75 2.89 -18.48
CA ALA A 194 -7.10 2.42 -19.70
C ALA A 194 -8.11 1.86 -20.71
N ALA A 195 -9.11 1.09 -20.25
CA ALA A 195 -10.20 0.60 -21.09
C ALA A 195 -11.03 1.77 -21.69
N MET A 196 -11.35 2.80 -20.89
CA MET A 196 -12.02 3.99 -21.41
C MET A 196 -11.18 4.71 -22.48
N THR A 197 -9.88 4.84 -22.26
CA THR A 197 -8.96 5.40 -23.26
C THR A 197 -8.92 4.57 -24.54
N MET A 198 -8.89 3.23 -24.43
CA MET A 198 -8.95 2.31 -25.58
C MET A 198 -10.25 2.47 -26.37
N GLU A 199 -11.39 2.59 -25.68
CA GLU A 199 -12.70 2.82 -26.28
C GLU A 199 -12.76 4.15 -27.04
N ALA A 200 -12.32 5.23 -26.40
CA ALA A 200 -12.33 6.57 -26.99
C ALA A 200 -11.46 6.61 -28.26
N ILE A 201 -10.26 6.04 -28.22
CA ILE A 201 -9.34 5.99 -29.36
C ILE A 201 -9.84 5.01 -30.44
N GLY A 202 -10.55 3.95 -30.06
CA GLY A 202 -10.96 2.86 -30.95
C GLY A 202 -9.76 2.04 -31.41
N GLY A 203 -9.05 1.38 -30.49
CA GLY A 203 -7.83 0.64 -30.81
C GLY A 203 -7.44 -0.46 -29.83
N ALA A 204 -6.47 -1.29 -30.25
CA ALA A 204 -5.84 -2.35 -29.47
C ALA A 204 -6.73 -3.55 -29.06
N GLY A 205 -7.88 -3.78 -29.71
CA GLY A 205 -8.80 -4.87 -29.33
C GLY A 205 -8.22 -6.29 -29.43
N SER A 206 -7.18 -6.53 -30.24
CA SER A 206 -6.55 -7.85 -30.37
C SER A 206 -5.80 -8.32 -29.11
N ILE A 207 -5.45 -7.39 -28.21
CA ILE A 207 -4.75 -7.72 -26.94
C ILE A 207 -5.69 -8.39 -25.92
N LEU A 208 -6.99 -8.38 -26.20
CA LEU A 208 -8.05 -8.95 -25.37
C LEU A 208 -8.43 -10.37 -25.81
N ASP A 209 -7.80 -10.90 -26.86
CA ASP A 209 -8.06 -12.25 -27.37
C ASP A 209 -7.52 -13.29 -26.38
N ASP A 210 -8.40 -14.16 -25.87
CA ASP A 210 -8.05 -15.20 -24.88
C ASP A 210 -6.85 -16.04 -25.32
N ARG A 211 -6.66 -16.30 -26.62
CA ARG A 211 -5.52 -17.09 -27.12
C ARG A 211 -4.20 -16.36 -26.97
N VAL A 212 -4.21 -15.03 -27.05
CA VAL A 212 -3.02 -14.19 -26.84
C VAL A 212 -2.71 -14.13 -25.34
N LEU A 213 -3.73 -13.91 -24.52
CA LEU A 213 -3.60 -13.78 -23.07
C LEU A 213 -3.13 -15.08 -22.40
N ALA A 214 -3.69 -16.22 -22.80
CA ALA A 214 -3.38 -17.54 -22.24
C ALA A 214 -1.93 -18.01 -22.48
N LEU A 215 -1.18 -17.35 -23.36
CA LEU A 215 0.22 -17.68 -23.67
C LEU A 215 1.24 -16.88 -22.84
N HIS A 216 0.77 -16.05 -21.91
CA HIS A 216 1.63 -15.19 -21.07
C HIS A 216 1.48 -15.53 -19.57
N HIS A 217 2.08 -14.69 -18.71
CA HIS A 217 1.91 -14.75 -17.25
C HIS A 217 0.41 -14.69 -16.87
N VAL A 218 0.03 -15.45 -15.84
CA VAL A 218 -1.37 -15.55 -15.37
C VAL A 218 -1.94 -14.18 -15.00
N GLU A 219 -1.13 -13.30 -14.43
CA GLU A 219 -1.54 -11.96 -14.04
C GLU A 219 -1.79 -11.05 -15.25
N THR A 220 -1.07 -11.28 -16.37
CA THR A 220 -1.36 -10.63 -17.66
C THR A 220 -2.72 -11.05 -18.19
N ASP A 221 -3.05 -12.33 -18.12
CA ASP A 221 -4.37 -12.84 -18.51
C ASP A 221 -5.47 -12.26 -17.60
N MET A 222 -5.28 -12.28 -16.28
CA MET A 222 -6.25 -11.71 -15.33
C MET A 222 -6.56 -10.24 -15.63
N VAL A 223 -5.53 -9.43 -15.94
CA VAL A 223 -5.70 -8.03 -16.34
C VAL A 223 -6.38 -7.94 -17.71
N GLY A 224 -5.94 -8.70 -18.70
CA GLY A 224 -6.53 -8.71 -20.04
C GLY A 224 -8.01 -9.08 -20.03
N SER A 225 -8.38 -10.12 -19.28
CA SER A 225 -9.75 -10.54 -19.01
C SER A 225 -10.57 -9.43 -18.32
N ARG A 226 -9.96 -8.68 -17.38
CA ARG A 226 -10.62 -7.54 -16.73
C ARG A 226 -10.86 -6.39 -17.72
N LEU A 227 -9.88 -6.06 -18.56
CA LEU A 227 -10.04 -5.06 -19.63
C LEU A 227 -11.14 -5.48 -20.62
N ALA A 228 -11.15 -6.75 -21.04
CA ALA A 228 -12.19 -7.30 -21.92
C ALA A 228 -13.59 -7.13 -21.30
N SER A 229 -13.72 -7.34 -19.99
CA SER A 229 -14.99 -7.14 -19.27
C SER A 229 -15.45 -5.68 -19.19
N TRP A 230 -14.54 -4.70 -19.30
CA TRP A 230 -14.92 -3.28 -19.41
C TRP A 230 -15.36 -2.92 -20.82
N LEU A 231 -14.75 -3.55 -21.82
CA LEU A 231 -14.93 -3.27 -23.25
C LEU A 231 -15.98 -4.17 -23.92
N GLU A 232 -16.71 -4.98 -23.13
CA GLU A 232 -17.74 -5.88 -23.63
C GLU A 232 -18.82 -5.13 -24.41
N GLY A 233 -19.02 -5.53 -25.67
CA GLY A 233 -19.95 -4.87 -26.59
C GLY A 233 -19.41 -3.63 -27.31
N SER A 234 -18.11 -3.35 -27.24
CA SER A 234 -17.49 -2.22 -27.97
C SER A 234 -17.57 -2.40 -29.49
N THR A 235 -18.45 -1.64 -30.13
CA THR A 235 -18.52 -1.57 -31.60
C THR A 235 -17.31 -0.86 -32.20
N ARG A 236 -16.69 0.05 -31.46
CA ARG A 236 -15.52 0.84 -31.92
C ARG A 236 -14.28 -0.03 -32.06
N LEU A 237 -14.00 -0.90 -31.09
CA LEU A 237 -12.86 -1.82 -31.16
C LEU A 237 -13.05 -2.83 -32.31
N HIS A 238 -14.26 -3.31 -32.53
CA HIS A 238 -14.58 -4.17 -33.67
C HIS A 238 -14.34 -3.45 -35.01
N ALA A 239 -14.89 -2.25 -35.21
CA ALA A 239 -14.71 -1.46 -36.42
C ALA A 239 -13.24 -1.09 -36.69
N ALA A 240 -12.47 -0.80 -35.64
CA ALA A 240 -11.03 -0.53 -35.75
C ALA A 240 -10.27 -1.76 -36.28
N ARG A 241 -10.60 -2.95 -35.78
CA ARG A 241 -10.01 -4.21 -36.24
C ARG A 241 -10.35 -4.51 -37.70
N GLU A 242 -11.60 -4.31 -38.10
CA GLU A 242 -12.05 -4.55 -39.49
C GLU A 242 -11.41 -3.59 -40.49
N SER A 243 -11.28 -2.32 -40.13
CA SER A 243 -10.66 -1.28 -40.98
C SER A 243 -9.13 -1.36 -41.05
N GLY A 244 -8.49 -2.23 -40.25
CA GLY A 244 -7.03 -2.25 -40.11
C GLY A 244 -6.48 -1.03 -39.37
N ARG A 245 -7.34 -0.20 -38.75
CA ARG A 245 -6.89 0.91 -37.90
C ARG A 245 -6.15 0.32 -36.69
N PHE A 246 -4.93 0.80 -36.45
CA PHE A 246 -4.04 0.26 -35.42
C PHE A 246 -3.71 -1.25 -35.58
N ILE A 247 -3.28 -1.69 -36.77
CA ILE A 247 -2.65 -3.02 -36.96
C ILE A 247 -1.65 -3.29 -35.82
N GLN A 248 -0.86 -2.28 -35.47
CA GLN A 248 -0.17 -2.21 -34.19
C GLN A 248 -0.55 -0.91 -33.46
N ALA A 249 -1.25 -1.05 -32.34
CA ALA A 249 -1.46 0.07 -31.44
C ALA A 249 -0.16 0.47 -30.72
N PRO A 250 0.00 1.74 -30.32
CA PRO A 250 1.08 2.18 -29.44
C PRO A 250 1.17 1.34 -28.16
N TYR A 251 2.38 1.22 -27.59
CA TYR A 251 2.63 0.32 -26.47
C TYR A 251 1.87 0.69 -25.20
N SER A 252 1.57 1.98 -24.98
CA SER A 252 0.79 2.40 -23.81
C SER A 252 -0.68 1.93 -23.85
N LEU A 253 -1.17 1.46 -25.00
CA LEU A 253 -2.43 0.73 -25.15
C LEU A 253 -2.19 -0.78 -25.29
N ARG A 254 -1.27 -1.18 -26.17
CA ARG A 254 -1.06 -2.58 -26.52
C ARG A 254 -0.45 -3.41 -25.39
N CYS A 255 0.36 -2.80 -24.54
CA CYS A 255 1.08 -3.47 -23.46
C CYS A 255 0.40 -3.28 -22.09
N VAL A 256 -0.84 -2.79 -22.04
CA VAL A 256 -1.58 -2.61 -20.77
C VAL A 256 -1.69 -3.93 -20.01
N PRO A 257 -2.14 -5.06 -20.61
CA PRO A 257 -2.19 -6.35 -19.91
C PRO A 257 -0.86 -6.74 -19.26
N GLN A 258 0.25 -6.55 -19.96
CA GLN A 258 1.58 -6.96 -19.51
C GLN A 258 2.10 -6.06 -18.39
N VAL A 259 2.01 -4.73 -18.56
CA VAL A 259 2.54 -3.78 -17.56
C VAL A 259 1.68 -3.80 -16.30
N HIS A 260 0.36 -3.76 -16.43
CA HIS A 260 -0.53 -3.83 -15.27
C HIS A 260 -0.51 -5.24 -14.64
N GLY A 261 -0.33 -6.30 -15.44
CA GLY A 261 -0.16 -7.68 -14.96
C GLY A 261 1.12 -7.88 -14.16
N ALA A 262 2.25 -7.29 -14.59
CA ALA A 262 3.49 -7.30 -13.81
C ALA A 262 3.32 -6.60 -12.45
N VAL A 263 2.54 -5.51 -12.41
CA VAL A 263 2.21 -4.81 -11.17
C VAL A 263 1.31 -5.64 -10.26
N LEU A 264 0.33 -6.36 -10.82
CA LEU A 264 -0.49 -7.32 -10.08
C LEU A 264 0.38 -8.42 -9.45
N CYS A 265 1.31 -8.99 -10.23
CA CYS A 265 2.26 -9.99 -9.74
C CYS A 265 3.09 -9.46 -8.55
N GLU A 266 3.61 -8.23 -8.64
CA GLU A 266 4.33 -7.59 -7.53
C GLU A 266 3.46 -7.36 -6.30
N LEU A 267 2.20 -6.92 -6.46
CA LEU A 267 1.26 -6.76 -5.35
C LEU A 267 0.98 -8.11 -4.66
N GLU A 268 0.80 -9.20 -5.41
CA GLU A 268 0.56 -10.53 -4.84
C GLU A 268 1.79 -11.08 -4.10
N GLN A 269 3.00 -10.83 -4.60
CA GLN A 269 4.23 -11.22 -3.93
C GLN A 269 4.45 -10.40 -2.64
N CYS A 270 4.22 -9.08 -2.69
CA CYS A 270 4.31 -8.21 -1.52
C CYS A 270 3.29 -8.60 -0.44
N TYR A 271 2.07 -8.97 -0.83
CA TYR A 271 1.05 -9.47 0.11
C TYR A 271 1.54 -10.65 0.94
N LYS A 272 2.23 -11.61 0.32
CA LYS A 272 2.77 -12.79 1.02
C LYS A 272 3.77 -12.40 2.10
N VAL A 273 4.67 -11.46 1.79
CA VAL A 273 5.68 -10.96 2.74
C VAL A 273 5.00 -10.16 3.86
N LEU A 274 4.09 -9.25 3.53
CA LEU A 274 3.36 -8.45 4.53
C LEU A 274 2.53 -9.32 5.46
N LYS A 275 1.83 -10.33 4.93
CA LYS A 275 1.05 -11.27 5.74
C LYS A 275 1.95 -12.02 6.75
N GLN A 276 3.15 -12.42 6.33
CA GLN A 276 4.11 -13.05 7.22
C GLN A 276 4.61 -12.06 8.28
N GLU A 277 5.00 -10.84 7.88
CA GLU A 277 5.48 -9.79 8.79
C GLU A 277 4.44 -9.45 9.87
N ILE A 278 3.18 -9.24 9.47
CA ILE A 278 2.05 -9.02 10.40
C ILE A 278 1.96 -10.18 11.39
N GLY A 279 2.31 -11.40 10.96
CA GLY A 279 2.33 -12.63 11.74
C GLY A 279 3.42 -12.68 12.82
N CYS A 280 4.57 -12.03 12.58
CA CYS A 280 5.79 -12.12 13.37
C CYS A 280 5.72 -11.41 14.73
N VAL A 281 6.68 -11.71 15.60
CA VAL A 281 6.98 -10.93 16.81
C VAL A 281 8.30 -10.18 16.57
N SER A 282 8.20 -8.87 16.36
CA SER A 282 9.33 -8.00 16.01
C SER A 282 10.03 -7.35 17.21
N ASP A 283 9.69 -7.73 18.44
CA ASP A 283 10.26 -7.16 19.67
C ASP A 283 11.65 -7.74 19.98
N ASN A 284 12.39 -7.07 20.88
CA ASN A 284 13.61 -7.56 21.49
C ASN A 284 13.81 -6.96 22.90
N PRO A 285 14.29 -7.75 23.88
CA PRO A 285 14.49 -9.20 23.82
C PRO A 285 13.16 -9.96 23.86
N LEU A 286 13.18 -11.21 23.40
CA LEU A 286 12.01 -12.10 23.45
C LEU A 286 12.01 -12.89 24.76
N VAL A 287 10.80 -13.14 25.26
CA VAL A 287 10.54 -13.78 26.55
C VAL A 287 9.92 -15.16 26.33
N PHE A 288 10.66 -16.22 26.66
CA PHE A 288 10.23 -17.61 26.57
C PHE A 288 9.86 -18.10 27.96
N ALA A 289 8.62 -17.79 28.37
CA ALA A 289 8.16 -18.01 29.74
C ALA A 289 8.21 -19.48 30.17
N ASP A 290 7.91 -20.40 29.25
CA ASP A 290 7.90 -21.84 29.49
C ASP A 290 9.31 -22.38 29.79
N ASP A 291 10.33 -21.77 29.16
CA ASP A 291 11.74 -22.11 29.34
C ASP A 291 12.40 -21.29 30.47
N GLY A 292 11.72 -20.23 30.94
CA GLY A 292 12.28 -19.30 31.92
C GLY A 292 13.35 -18.36 31.34
N GLU A 293 13.46 -18.24 30.02
CA GLU A 293 14.54 -17.54 29.33
C GLU A 293 14.12 -16.18 28.72
N ILE A 294 15.08 -15.26 28.64
CA ILE A 294 14.96 -14.01 27.88
C ILE A 294 16.14 -13.93 26.90
N LEU A 295 15.84 -13.94 25.60
CA LEU A 295 16.85 -14.03 24.55
C LEU A 295 16.89 -12.76 23.71
N SER A 296 18.09 -12.23 23.52
CA SER A 296 18.35 -11.11 22.60
C SER A 296 18.35 -11.60 21.16
N CYS A 297 17.72 -10.86 20.24
CA CYS A 297 17.61 -11.18 18.82
C CYS A 297 17.49 -9.92 17.96
N GLY A 298 17.46 -10.10 16.63
CA GLY A 298 17.35 -9.02 15.64
C GLY A 298 15.98 -8.88 14.98
N ASN A 299 14.91 -9.43 15.57
CA ASN A 299 13.58 -9.48 14.92
C ASN A 299 12.96 -8.09 14.62
N PHE A 300 13.50 -7.04 15.23
CA PHE A 300 13.10 -5.65 14.99
C PHE A 300 13.62 -5.05 13.68
N HIS A 301 14.51 -5.75 12.97
CA HIS A 301 15.15 -5.20 11.78
C HIS A 301 14.20 -5.26 10.58
N ALA A 302 13.68 -4.11 10.16
CA ALA A 302 12.57 -3.99 9.19
C ALA A 302 12.95 -4.22 7.70
N ILE A 303 13.99 -5.00 7.40
CA ILE A 303 14.51 -5.15 6.02
C ILE A 303 13.49 -5.76 5.06
N TYR A 304 12.67 -6.70 5.52
CA TYR A 304 11.60 -7.30 4.70
C TYR A 304 10.61 -6.23 4.24
N VAL A 305 10.20 -5.35 5.15
CA VAL A 305 9.22 -4.30 4.87
C VAL A 305 9.82 -3.16 4.06
N ALA A 306 11.11 -2.83 4.27
CA ALA A 306 11.83 -1.88 3.42
C ALA A 306 11.83 -2.34 1.95
N ARG A 307 12.18 -3.61 1.71
CA ARG A 307 12.18 -4.20 0.36
C ARG A 307 10.79 -4.26 -0.25
N VAL A 308 9.76 -4.60 0.53
CA VAL A 308 8.36 -4.56 0.06
C VAL A 308 7.99 -3.15 -0.38
N SER A 309 8.29 -2.14 0.43
CA SER A 309 7.95 -0.75 0.12
C SER A 309 8.64 -0.27 -1.17
N ASP A 310 9.90 -0.61 -1.37
CA ASP A 310 10.65 -0.26 -2.59
C ASP A 310 10.14 -0.98 -3.85
N ARG A 311 9.74 -2.25 -3.72
CA ARG A 311 9.12 -2.99 -4.82
C ARG A 311 7.79 -2.35 -5.22
N LEU A 312 6.94 -2.05 -4.24
CA LEU A 312 5.67 -1.36 -4.46
C LEU A 312 5.87 0.02 -5.10
N ALA A 313 6.84 0.81 -4.62
CA ALA A 313 7.21 2.10 -5.20
C ALA A 313 7.51 1.97 -6.71
N SER A 314 8.39 1.05 -7.09
CA SER A 314 8.74 0.84 -8.50
C SER A 314 7.57 0.32 -9.35
N ALA A 315 6.70 -0.54 -8.78
CA ALA A 315 5.52 -1.05 -9.47
C ALA A 315 4.51 0.07 -9.75
N MET A 316 4.20 0.91 -8.75
CA MET A 316 3.29 2.04 -8.91
C MET A 316 3.83 3.10 -9.88
N ALA A 317 5.15 3.31 -9.92
CA ALA A 317 5.77 4.21 -10.88
C ALA A 317 5.60 3.76 -12.34
N ASN A 318 5.59 2.45 -12.60
CA ASN A 318 5.31 1.90 -13.93
C ASN A 318 3.85 2.14 -14.36
N LEU A 319 2.88 1.99 -13.45
CA LEU A 319 1.48 2.36 -13.73
C LEU A 319 1.35 3.85 -14.06
N ALA A 320 2.02 4.72 -13.30
CA ALA A 320 1.96 6.16 -13.53
C ALA A 320 2.54 6.53 -14.90
N THR A 321 3.68 5.92 -15.25
CA THR A 321 4.35 6.17 -16.53
C THR A 321 3.49 5.71 -17.71
N ILE A 322 2.92 4.49 -17.68
CA ILE A 322 2.09 4.02 -18.81
C ILE A 322 0.78 4.81 -18.94
N SER A 323 0.18 5.23 -17.82
CA SER A 323 -1.00 6.11 -17.78
C SER A 323 -0.72 7.47 -18.41
N GLU A 324 0.38 8.13 -18.01
CA GLU A 324 0.74 9.42 -18.59
C GLU A 324 1.07 9.30 -20.10
N ARG A 325 1.65 8.18 -20.55
CA ARG A 325 1.82 7.95 -21.99
C ARG A 325 0.49 7.85 -22.72
N ARG A 326 -0.58 7.34 -22.10
CA ARG A 326 -1.94 7.37 -22.66
C ARG A 326 -2.53 8.78 -22.66
N VAL A 327 -2.31 9.58 -21.62
CA VAL A 327 -2.64 11.01 -21.61
C VAL A 327 -2.00 11.72 -22.80
N ASN A 328 -0.70 11.50 -23.03
CA ASN A 328 0.01 12.08 -24.17
C ASN A 328 -0.57 11.64 -25.52
N LEU A 329 -0.96 10.36 -25.68
CA LEU A 329 -1.61 9.89 -26.92
C LEU A 329 -2.93 10.62 -27.17
N LEU A 330 -3.72 10.86 -26.13
CA LEU A 330 -5.01 11.55 -26.24
C LEU A 330 -4.87 13.00 -26.74
N MET A 331 -3.69 13.60 -26.60
CA MET A 331 -3.43 14.97 -27.07
C MET A 331 -3.19 15.04 -28.58
N ASP A 332 -2.90 13.92 -29.25
CA ASP A 332 -2.46 13.86 -30.65
C ASP A 332 -3.63 13.48 -31.59
N ASP A 333 -4.04 14.43 -32.43
CA ASP A 333 -5.11 14.29 -33.42
C ASP A 333 -4.78 13.25 -34.51
N ARG A 334 -3.51 13.08 -34.86
CA ARG A 334 -3.05 12.10 -35.86
C ARG A 334 -3.23 10.66 -35.37
N ILE A 335 -3.23 10.46 -34.06
CA ILE A 335 -3.45 9.15 -33.43
C ILE A 335 -4.94 8.94 -33.16
N THR A 336 -5.56 9.90 -32.48
CA THR A 336 -6.93 9.77 -31.97
C THR A 336 -7.98 9.96 -33.07
N GLY A 337 -7.69 10.76 -34.09
CA GLY A 337 -8.70 11.29 -35.02
C GLY A 337 -9.67 12.27 -34.35
N LEU A 338 -9.38 12.71 -33.12
CA LEU A 338 -10.14 13.71 -32.37
C LEU A 338 -9.45 15.07 -32.50
N PRO A 339 -10.15 16.17 -32.20
CA PRO A 339 -9.52 17.49 -32.14
C PRO A 339 -8.29 17.48 -31.22
N LYS A 340 -7.20 18.11 -31.69
CA LYS A 340 -5.94 18.20 -30.96
C LYS A 340 -6.14 18.79 -29.57
N PHE A 341 -5.47 18.24 -28.55
CA PHE A 341 -5.66 18.61 -27.14
C PHE A 341 -7.11 18.51 -26.63
N LEU A 342 -7.96 17.73 -27.33
CA LEU A 342 -9.35 17.42 -26.97
C LEU A 342 -10.24 18.67 -26.84
N VAL A 343 -10.04 19.65 -27.72
CA VAL A 343 -10.87 20.87 -27.83
C VAL A 343 -11.15 21.21 -29.30
N ARG A 344 -12.37 21.67 -29.62
CA ARG A 344 -12.78 21.92 -31.01
C ARG A 344 -12.11 23.17 -31.61
N ASP A 345 -12.18 24.31 -30.93
CA ASP A 345 -11.66 25.60 -31.41
C ASP A 345 -10.20 25.82 -30.96
N GLY A 346 -9.33 24.91 -31.40
CA GLY A 346 -7.90 24.96 -31.10
C GLY A 346 -7.21 26.20 -31.68
N GLY A 347 -6.30 26.80 -30.92
CA GLY A 347 -5.57 28.02 -31.28
C GLY A 347 -6.10 29.25 -30.54
N LEU A 348 -7.41 29.35 -30.35
CA LEU A 348 -8.00 30.22 -29.33
C LEU A 348 -7.98 29.52 -27.97
N ASN A 349 -8.32 28.23 -27.95
CA ASN A 349 -8.28 27.39 -26.76
C ASN A 349 -7.05 26.47 -26.77
N SER A 350 -6.47 26.30 -25.60
CA SER A 350 -5.40 25.34 -25.30
C SER A 350 -5.95 23.94 -24.98
N GLY A 351 -7.23 23.84 -24.60
CA GLY A 351 -7.88 22.58 -24.25
C GLY A 351 -7.20 21.90 -23.07
N LEU A 352 -6.96 20.60 -23.20
CA LEU A 352 -6.37 19.78 -22.14
C LEU A 352 -4.82 19.72 -22.20
N MET A 353 -4.20 20.54 -23.05
CA MET A 353 -2.74 20.56 -23.24
C MET A 353 -1.97 20.64 -21.91
N MET A 354 -2.37 21.54 -21.01
CA MET A 354 -1.65 21.73 -19.75
C MET A 354 -1.90 20.61 -18.73
N LEU A 355 -2.96 19.82 -18.87
CA LEU A 355 -3.16 18.63 -18.03
C LEU A 355 -2.08 17.58 -18.33
N GLN A 356 -1.69 17.42 -19.60
CA GLN A 356 -0.58 16.54 -19.97
C GLN A 356 0.75 17.00 -19.33
N THR A 357 1.02 18.31 -19.33
CA THR A 357 2.20 18.87 -18.65
C THR A 357 2.20 18.57 -17.15
N THR A 358 1.04 18.69 -16.48
CA THR A 358 0.89 18.31 -15.07
C THR A 358 1.17 16.83 -14.85
N ALA A 359 0.59 15.93 -15.65
CA ALA A 359 0.85 14.49 -15.53
C ALA A 359 2.33 14.15 -15.76
N ALA A 360 2.98 14.79 -16.74
CA ALA A 360 4.40 14.60 -17.01
C ALA A 360 5.30 15.04 -15.83
N ALA A 361 4.98 16.18 -15.21
CA ALA A 361 5.69 16.66 -14.02
C ALA A 361 5.56 15.69 -12.84
N LEU A 362 4.34 15.21 -12.56
CA LEU A 362 4.07 14.23 -11.51
C LEU A 362 4.83 12.92 -11.74
N VAL A 363 4.81 12.38 -12.97
CA VAL A 363 5.56 11.16 -13.30
C VAL A 363 7.07 11.37 -13.18
N SER A 364 7.58 12.56 -13.53
CA SER A 364 9.00 12.88 -13.33
C SER A 364 9.38 12.87 -11.84
N GLU A 365 8.54 13.44 -10.97
CA GLU A 365 8.76 13.43 -9.53
C GLU A 365 8.71 12.01 -8.95
N ILE A 366 7.70 11.21 -9.35
CA ILE A 366 7.57 9.80 -8.97
C ILE A 366 8.85 9.01 -9.28
N LYS A 367 9.46 9.22 -10.45
CA LYS A 367 10.70 8.56 -10.84
C LYS A 367 11.86 8.89 -9.91
N SER A 368 11.95 10.14 -9.46
CA SER A 368 12.99 10.56 -8.50
C SER A 368 12.87 9.84 -7.14
N TYR A 369 11.66 9.45 -6.74
CA TYR A 369 11.44 8.67 -5.51
C TYR A 369 11.74 7.17 -5.64
N CYS A 370 12.06 6.67 -6.84
CA CYS A 370 12.24 5.23 -7.08
C CYS A 370 13.62 4.68 -6.70
N MET A 371 14.58 5.52 -6.28
CA MET A 371 15.86 5.03 -5.73
C MET A 371 15.57 4.16 -4.49
N PRO A 372 15.90 2.86 -4.46
CA PRO A 372 15.59 2.00 -3.32
C PRO A 372 16.21 2.54 -2.02
N SER A 373 15.44 2.57 -0.94
CA SER A 373 15.93 3.00 0.38
C SER A 373 16.52 1.82 1.13
N CYS A 374 16.06 0.60 0.87
CA CYS A 374 16.56 -0.61 1.51
C CYS A 374 17.99 -1.00 1.15
N VAL A 375 18.63 -0.30 0.20
CA VAL A 375 20.05 -0.49 -0.16
C VAL A 375 20.96 0.52 0.54
N ASP A 376 20.40 1.49 1.26
CA ASP A 376 21.15 2.46 2.06
C ASP A 376 21.17 2.07 3.54
N SER A 377 22.24 2.42 4.24
CA SER A 377 22.42 2.19 5.67
C SER A 377 23.48 3.13 6.23
N ILE A 378 23.14 3.85 7.30
CA ILE A 378 24.05 4.75 8.01
C ILE A 378 24.18 4.25 9.46
N PRO A 379 25.39 3.88 9.92
CA PRO A 379 25.63 3.46 11.29
C PRO A 379 25.20 4.53 12.30
N THR A 380 24.51 4.12 13.36
CA THR A 380 24.08 5.00 14.47
C THR A 380 24.46 4.42 15.82
N ASN A 381 24.34 5.23 16.88
CA ASN A 381 24.60 4.81 18.28
C ASN A 381 25.99 4.18 18.45
N CYS A 382 27.03 4.93 18.06
CA CYS A 382 28.44 4.54 18.17
C CYS A 382 28.75 3.14 17.58
N HIS A 383 28.24 2.89 16.35
CA HIS A 383 28.39 1.62 15.63
C HIS A 383 27.69 0.42 16.28
N ARG A 384 26.91 0.60 17.34
CA ARG A 384 26.08 -0.48 17.89
C ARG A 384 24.89 -0.81 16.98
N LYS A 385 24.41 0.18 16.23
CA LYS A 385 23.41 0.04 15.15
C LYS A 385 24.12 0.29 13.83
N ASP A 386 25.01 -0.64 13.45
CA ASP A 386 25.90 -0.54 12.28
C ASP A 386 25.21 -0.85 10.95
N HIS A 387 24.09 -1.58 10.98
CA HIS A 387 23.24 -1.81 9.82
C HIS A 387 21.78 -1.51 10.13
N VAL A 388 21.11 -0.78 9.23
CA VAL A 388 19.70 -0.35 9.38
C VAL A 388 18.95 -0.56 8.07
N SER A 389 17.61 -0.64 8.13
CA SER A 389 16.79 -0.98 6.96
C SER A 389 16.30 0.20 6.13
N MET A 390 16.26 1.40 6.71
CA MET A 390 15.60 2.59 6.15
C MET A 390 14.12 2.37 5.77
N ALA A 391 13.46 1.37 6.38
CA ALA A 391 12.08 1.01 6.08
C ALA A 391 11.05 2.17 6.21
N PRO A 392 11.13 3.06 7.21
CA PRO A 392 10.24 4.22 7.29
C PRO A 392 10.36 5.15 6.08
N GLY A 393 11.58 5.41 5.61
CA GLY A 393 11.82 6.21 4.40
C GLY A 393 11.29 5.53 3.15
N ALA A 394 11.50 4.21 3.04
CA ALA A 394 10.97 3.39 1.95
C ALA A 394 9.42 3.44 1.89
N GLY A 395 8.75 3.32 3.04
CA GLY A 395 7.29 3.38 3.13
C GLY A 395 6.73 4.77 2.82
N MET A 396 7.35 5.83 3.35
CA MET A 396 6.91 7.21 3.15
C MET A 396 6.99 7.64 1.68
N LYS A 397 8.11 7.37 1.00
CA LYS A 397 8.23 7.70 -0.42
C LYS A 397 7.28 6.86 -1.29
N ALA A 398 7.00 5.61 -0.90
CA ALA A 398 6.04 4.77 -1.60
C ALA A 398 4.61 5.32 -1.47
N LEU A 399 4.24 5.90 -0.32
CA LEU A 399 2.97 6.63 -0.16
C LEU A 399 2.89 7.89 -1.03
N GLN A 400 4.00 8.63 -1.17
CA GLN A 400 4.07 9.76 -2.09
C GLN A 400 3.86 9.32 -3.54
N ILE A 401 4.48 8.20 -3.95
CA ILE A 401 4.29 7.63 -5.30
C ILE A 401 2.85 7.20 -5.53
N VAL A 402 2.21 6.53 -4.56
CA VAL A 402 0.79 6.14 -4.64
C VAL A 402 -0.10 7.37 -4.79
N THR A 403 0.18 8.45 -4.06
CA THR A 403 -0.55 9.72 -4.16
C THR A 403 -0.36 10.36 -5.55
N GLY A 404 0.87 10.40 -6.06
CA GLY A 404 1.15 10.89 -7.41
C GLY A 404 0.49 10.04 -8.51
N LEU A 405 0.50 8.71 -8.37
CA LEU A 405 -0.20 7.80 -9.29
C LEU A 405 -1.70 8.10 -9.33
N ARG A 406 -2.34 8.28 -8.17
CA ARG A 406 -3.76 8.66 -8.09
C ARG A 406 -4.06 9.94 -8.86
N GLN A 407 -3.21 10.96 -8.73
CA GLN A 407 -3.34 12.23 -9.46
C GLN A 407 -3.12 12.06 -10.97
N VAL A 408 -2.16 11.23 -11.39
CA VAL A 408 -1.95 10.91 -12.81
C VAL A 408 -3.18 10.18 -13.39
N LEU A 409 -3.76 9.24 -12.65
CA LEU A 409 -5.00 8.56 -13.05
C LEU A 409 -6.20 9.51 -13.08
N ALA A 410 -6.27 10.51 -12.19
CA ALA A 410 -7.28 11.56 -12.24
C ALA A 410 -7.18 12.38 -13.54
N VAL A 411 -5.96 12.72 -13.97
CA VAL A 411 -5.71 13.38 -15.26
C VAL A 411 -6.13 12.49 -16.43
N GLU A 412 -5.76 11.21 -16.42
CA GLU A 412 -6.15 10.28 -17.49
C GLU A 412 -7.68 10.10 -17.55
N ALA A 413 -8.35 9.95 -16.41
CA ALA A 413 -9.80 9.83 -16.35
C ALA A 413 -10.51 11.08 -16.91
N PHE A 414 -9.99 12.29 -16.60
CA PHE A 414 -10.48 13.53 -17.20
C PHE A 414 -10.34 13.48 -18.72
N CYS A 415 -9.12 13.26 -19.23
CA CYS A 415 -8.85 13.24 -20.66
C CYS A 415 -9.66 12.17 -21.40
N ALA A 416 -9.78 10.96 -20.83
CA ALA A 416 -10.54 9.86 -21.41
C ALA A 416 -12.05 10.18 -21.47
N GLY A 417 -12.60 10.81 -20.43
CA GLY A 417 -13.98 11.29 -20.45
C GLY A 417 -14.21 12.37 -21.52
N GLN A 418 -13.31 13.34 -21.63
CA GLN A 418 -13.38 14.37 -22.68
C GLN A 418 -13.33 13.77 -24.08
N ALA A 419 -12.42 12.82 -24.31
CA ALA A 419 -12.29 12.12 -25.58
C ALA A 419 -13.56 11.31 -25.91
N THR A 420 -14.16 10.67 -24.91
CA THR A 420 -15.39 9.91 -25.05
C THR A 420 -16.56 10.78 -25.49
N ASP A 421 -16.72 11.98 -24.93
CA ASP A 421 -17.76 12.92 -25.36
C ASP A 421 -17.53 13.42 -26.80
N LEU A 422 -16.28 13.71 -27.17
CA LEU A 422 -15.93 14.14 -28.52
C LEU A 422 -16.21 13.06 -29.57
N VAL A 423 -16.07 11.79 -29.17
CA VAL A 423 -16.45 10.65 -30.00
C VAL A 423 -17.97 10.59 -30.21
N GLY A 424 -18.76 10.82 -29.16
CA GLY A 424 -20.24 10.85 -29.24
C GLY A 424 -20.90 9.53 -29.63
N ALA A 425 -20.23 8.39 -29.42
CA ALA A 425 -20.73 7.06 -29.77
C ALA A 425 -21.27 6.30 -28.55
N THR A 426 -22.09 5.28 -28.80
CA THR A 426 -22.56 4.37 -27.75
C THR A 426 -21.38 3.64 -27.11
N MET A 427 -21.26 3.73 -25.79
CA MET A 427 -20.22 3.07 -25.01
C MET A 427 -20.66 1.68 -24.51
N PRO A 428 -19.72 0.77 -24.24
CA PRO A 428 -19.93 -0.38 -23.37
C PRO A 428 -20.60 0.03 -22.04
N PRO A 429 -21.59 -0.73 -21.51
CA PRO A 429 -22.41 -0.31 -20.36
C PRO A 429 -21.60 0.06 -19.10
N ARG A 430 -20.53 -0.67 -18.83
CA ARG A 430 -19.66 -0.42 -17.67
C ARG A 430 -18.85 0.86 -17.83
N LEU A 431 -18.30 1.10 -19.03
CA LEU A 431 -17.63 2.36 -19.35
C LEU A 431 -18.60 3.54 -19.33
N ALA A 432 -19.84 3.37 -19.78
CA ALA A 432 -20.88 4.39 -19.67
C ALA A 432 -21.15 4.79 -18.21
N THR A 433 -21.14 3.82 -17.30
CA THR A 433 -21.28 4.07 -15.85
C THR A 433 -20.07 4.84 -15.30
N LEU A 434 -18.85 4.43 -15.64
CA LEU A 434 -17.63 5.15 -15.24
C LEU A 434 -17.63 6.59 -15.79
N HIS A 435 -18.01 6.76 -17.06
CA HIS A 435 -18.10 8.05 -17.72
C HIS A 435 -19.10 8.97 -17.01
N SER A 436 -20.29 8.45 -16.69
CA SER A 436 -21.30 9.19 -15.93
C SER A 436 -20.78 9.64 -14.55
N ARG A 437 -20.01 8.79 -13.85
CA ARG A 437 -19.39 9.16 -12.57
C ARG A 437 -18.32 10.24 -12.72
N ILE A 438 -17.48 10.16 -13.76
CA ILE A 438 -16.52 11.23 -14.11
C ILE A 438 -17.29 12.54 -14.37
N ARG A 439 -18.39 12.49 -15.13
CA ARG A 439 -19.19 13.67 -15.49
C ARG A 439 -19.95 14.32 -14.34
N LYS A 440 -20.21 13.59 -13.27
CA LYS A 440 -20.72 14.16 -12.01
C LYS A 440 -19.68 15.02 -11.28
N VAL A 441 -18.40 14.82 -11.58
CA VAL A 441 -17.29 15.53 -10.93
C VAL A 441 -16.72 16.61 -11.85
N VAL A 442 -16.62 16.32 -13.15
CA VAL A 442 -15.98 17.20 -14.14
C VAL A 442 -16.89 17.36 -15.37
N PRO A 443 -17.29 18.58 -15.73
CA PRO A 443 -18.11 18.81 -16.92
C PRO A 443 -17.31 18.57 -18.21
N PHE A 444 -18.02 18.48 -19.33
CA PHE A 444 -17.39 18.58 -20.66
C PHE A 444 -16.77 19.96 -20.83
N ILE A 445 -15.56 20.03 -21.39
CA ILE A 445 -14.84 21.28 -21.61
C ILE A 445 -15.06 21.74 -23.06
N GLU A 446 -15.91 22.75 -23.25
CA GLU A 446 -16.15 23.34 -24.57
C GLU A 446 -15.06 24.35 -24.97
N ALA A 447 -14.59 25.14 -24.00
CA ALA A 447 -13.59 26.19 -24.14
C ALA A 447 -12.70 26.25 -22.89
N ASP A 448 -11.57 26.95 -22.97
CA ASP A 448 -10.60 27.05 -21.88
C ASP A 448 -11.25 27.58 -20.59
N CYS A 449 -11.01 26.87 -19.49
CA CYS A 449 -11.52 27.23 -18.18
C CYS A 449 -10.50 26.88 -17.08
N TYR A 450 -10.79 27.31 -15.84
CA TYR A 450 -9.97 26.96 -14.70
C TYR A 450 -10.19 25.49 -14.27
N MET A 451 -9.26 24.60 -14.63
CA MET A 451 -9.43 23.14 -14.45
C MET A 451 -8.89 22.56 -13.13
N ALA A 452 -8.07 23.31 -12.38
CA ALA A 452 -7.46 22.79 -11.15
C ALA A 452 -8.49 22.30 -10.10
N PRO A 453 -9.64 22.96 -9.89
CA PRO A 453 -10.67 22.45 -8.98
C PRO A 453 -11.24 21.10 -9.40
N TYR A 454 -11.38 20.86 -10.72
CA TYR A 454 -11.88 19.59 -11.25
C TYR A 454 -10.89 18.45 -11.03
N LEU A 455 -9.60 18.70 -11.24
CA LEU A 455 -8.54 17.73 -10.92
C LEU A 455 -8.56 17.37 -9.44
N LYS A 456 -8.64 18.36 -8.55
CA LYS A 456 -8.72 18.13 -7.09
C LYS A 456 -9.98 17.33 -6.72
N ALA A 457 -11.11 17.62 -7.36
CA ALA A 457 -12.35 16.90 -7.11
C ALA A 457 -12.29 15.44 -7.58
N LEU A 458 -11.68 15.15 -8.74
CA LEU A 458 -11.44 13.78 -9.20
C LEU A 458 -10.46 13.04 -8.30
N ASP A 459 -9.38 13.70 -7.90
CA ASP A 459 -8.38 13.14 -6.98
C ASP A 459 -9.05 12.69 -5.67
N TYR A 460 -9.91 13.54 -5.10
CA TYR A 460 -10.70 13.22 -3.91
C TYR A 460 -11.74 12.11 -4.16
N ALA A 461 -12.41 12.13 -5.31
CA ALA A 461 -13.37 11.10 -5.68
C ALA A 461 -12.72 9.71 -5.82
N ILE A 462 -11.48 9.66 -6.31
CA ILE A 462 -10.68 8.43 -6.39
C ILE A 462 -10.24 7.98 -4.99
N GLU A 463 -9.74 8.91 -4.16
CA GLU A 463 -9.33 8.60 -2.78
C GLU A 463 -10.47 8.02 -1.94
N GLY A 464 -11.67 8.58 -2.08
CA GLY A 464 -12.90 8.09 -1.43
C GLY A 464 -13.57 6.90 -2.12
N ASP A 465 -12.91 6.26 -3.10
CA ASP A 465 -13.41 5.09 -3.84
C ASP A 465 -14.81 5.29 -4.50
N THR A 466 -15.15 6.54 -4.83
CA THR A 466 -16.48 6.89 -5.39
C THR A 466 -16.53 6.81 -6.92
N LEU A 467 -15.37 6.76 -7.58
CA LEU A 467 -15.29 6.76 -9.04
C LEU A 467 -15.60 5.39 -9.66
N LEU A 468 -15.18 4.29 -9.03
CA LEU A 468 -15.48 2.93 -9.50
C LEU A 468 -16.82 2.40 -8.93
N PRO A 469 -17.54 1.54 -9.66
CA PRO A 469 -18.67 0.78 -9.12
C PRO A 469 -18.25 -0.13 -7.95
N THR A 470 -19.11 -0.29 -6.95
CA THR A 470 -18.83 -1.06 -5.72
C THR A 470 -18.46 -2.52 -6.01
N GLU A 471 -19.10 -3.15 -7.00
CA GLU A 471 -18.81 -4.52 -7.45
C GLU A 471 -17.36 -4.72 -7.90
N ASP A 472 -16.71 -3.65 -8.38
CA ASP A 472 -15.31 -3.66 -8.77
C ASP A 472 -14.35 -3.42 -7.61
N LEU A 473 -14.85 -2.91 -6.47
CA LEU A 473 -14.10 -2.74 -5.22
C LEU A 473 -14.14 -4.02 -4.36
N ASP A 474 -15.31 -4.66 -4.25
CA ASP A 474 -15.53 -5.82 -3.36
C ASP A 474 -14.71 -7.07 -3.76
N ARG A 475 -14.34 -7.17 -5.05
CA ARG A 475 -13.46 -8.25 -5.55
C ARG A 475 -12.02 -8.17 -5.02
N LEU A 476 -11.64 -7.17 -4.22
CA LEU A 476 -10.36 -7.12 -3.48
C LEU A 476 -10.26 -8.24 -2.43
N GLN A 477 -11.40 -8.65 -1.86
CA GLN A 477 -11.45 -9.71 -0.85
C GLN A 477 -11.40 -11.11 -1.49
N ALA A 478 -12.09 -11.29 -2.63
CA ALA A 478 -12.21 -12.58 -3.30
C ALA A 478 -10.94 -13.06 -4.03
N SER A 479 -10.07 -12.15 -4.51
CA SER A 479 -8.80 -12.55 -5.15
C SER A 479 -7.81 -13.19 -4.17
N SER A 480 -7.92 -12.88 -2.87
CA SER A 480 -7.15 -13.56 -1.82
C SER A 480 -7.53 -15.04 -1.65
N GLU A 481 -8.75 -15.42 -2.06
CA GLU A 481 -9.21 -16.81 -2.08
C GLU A 481 -8.88 -17.51 -3.39
N THR A 482 -8.82 -16.78 -4.51
CA THR A 482 -8.44 -17.37 -5.81
C THR A 482 -6.96 -17.79 -5.84
N CYS A 483 -6.08 -17.05 -5.14
CA CYS A 483 -4.71 -17.50 -4.86
C CYS A 483 -4.65 -18.78 -3.99
N ARG A 484 -5.68 -19.09 -3.18
CA ARG A 484 -5.71 -20.34 -2.39
C ARG A 484 -5.95 -21.57 -3.26
N ALA A 485 -6.77 -21.45 -4.31
CA ALA A 485 -7.10 -22.56 -5.19
C ALA A 485 -5.92 -22.94 -6.11
N ALA A 486 -5.19 -21.94 -6.64
CA ALA A 486 -4.05 -22.21 -7.53
C ALA A 486 -2.82 -22.79 -6.82
N ALA A 487 -2.62 -22.47 -5.53
CA ALA A 487 -1.46 -22.94 -4.77
C ALA A 487 -1.63 -24.35 -4.14
N THR A 488 -2.86 -24.87 -4.05
CA THR A 488 -3.14 -26.17 -3.40
C THR A 488 -3.34 -27.33 -4.36
N THR A 489 -3.68 -27.08 -5.64
CA THR A 489 -4.01 -28.18 -6.56
C THR A 489 -2.95 -28.51 -7.60
N GLY A 490 -1.94 -27.66 -7.85
CA GLY A 490 -0.89 -27.96 -8.84
C GLY A 490 -1.41 -28.28 -10.26
N VAL A 491 -2.70 -28.02 -10.52
CA VAL A 491 -3.41 -28.37 -11.74
C VAL A 491 -4.16 -27.12 -12.17
N VAL A 492 -3.70 -26.52 -13.27
CA VAL A 492 -4.48 -25.55 -14.03
C VAL A 492 -5.53 -26.36 -14.80
N GLU A 493 -6.68 -26.59 -14.19
CA GLU A 493 -7.86 -27.02 -14.94
C GLU A 493 -8.37 -25.83 -15.74
N CYS A 494 -7.99 -25.80 -17.03
CA CYS A 494 -8.50 -24.86 -18.01
C CYS A 494 -10.02 -25.07 -18.13
N ARG A 495 -10.82 -24.26 -17.42
CA ARG A 495 -12.27 -24.24 -17.57
C ARG A 495 -12.62 -23.77 -18.99
N ARG A 496 -12.87 -24.71 -19.90
CA ARG A 496 -13.62 -24.43 -21.13
C ARG A 496 -15.03 -23.97 -20.72
N ARG A 497 -15.42 -22.76 -21.11
CA ARG A 497 -16.83 -22.34 -21.05
C ARG A 497 -17.67 -23.25 -21.97
N PRO A 498 -18.88 -23.65 -21.57
CA PRO A 498 -19.78 -24.41 -22.45
C PRO A 498 -20.28 -23.49 -23.57
N GLY A 499 -19.93 -23.78 -24.82
CA GLY A 499 -20.42 -22.99 -25.96
C GLY A 499 -19.60 -23.03 -27.26
N ALA A 500 -18.46 -23.73 -27.33
CA ALA A 500 -17.72 -23.88 -28.58
C ALA A 500 -18.09 -25.18 -29.30
N SER A 501 -19.12 -25.13 -30.15
CA SER A 501 -19.37 -26.15 -31.17
C SER A 501 -18.38 -26.00 -32.31
N GLY A 502 -17.52 -26.99 -32.52
CA GLY A 502 -16.60 -27.00 -33.66
C GLY A 502 -15.85 -28.33 -33.75
N HIS A 503 -16.31 -29.20 -34.64
CA HIS A 503 -15.60 -30.40 -35.06
C HIS A 503 -14.24 -30.06 -35.67
N THR A 504 -13.16 -30.63 -35.14
CA THR A 504 -12.00 -31.04 -35.93
C THR A 504 -11.25 -32.14 -35.19
N SER A 505 -11.29 -33.35 -35.77
CA SER A 505 -10.45 -34.47 -35.42
C SER A 505 -9.02 -34.22 -35.89
N LEU A 506 -8.02 -34.39 -35.03
CA LEU A 506 -6.66 -34.70 -35.43
C LEU A 506 -6.00 -35.50 -34.30
N MET A 507 -5.83 -36.81 -34.57
CA MET A 507 -4.96 -37.69 -33.79
C MET A 507 -3.51 -37.23 -33.94
N GLY A 508 -2.76 -37.24 -32.85
CA GLY A 508 -1.31 -37.03 -32.84
C GLY A 508 -0.71 -37.61 -31.57
N HIS A 509 0.06 -38.68 -31.71
CA HIS A 509 0.71 -39.45 -30.66
C HIS A 509 1.64 -38.63 -29.75
N CYS A 510 1.64 -38.99 -28.46
CA CYS A 510 2.66 -38.61 -27.48
C CYS A 510 3.67 -39.76 -27.32
N PRO A 511 4.98 -39.55 -27.51
CA PRO A 511 5.99 -40.51 -27.10
C PRO A 511 6.92 -39.90 -26.05
N CYS A 512 6.88 -40.41 -24.82
CA CYS A 512 8.06 -40.97 -24.13
C CYS A 512 7.74 -41.21 -22.65
N GLY A 513 7.70 -42.50 -22.30
CA GLY A 513 7.86 -42.93 -20.92
C GLY A 513 9.34 -42.99 -20.54
N ALA A 514 9.63 -42.76 -19.26
CA ALA A 514 10.77 -43.34 -18.59
C ALA A 514 10.46 -43.43 -17.09
N SER A 515 10.01 -44.62 -16.70
CA SER A 515 9.95 -45.14 -15.34
C SER A 515 11.35 -45.46 -14.82
N TYR A 516 11.67 -45.09 -13.58
CA TYR A 516 12.66 -45.80 -12.76
C TYR A 516 12.14 -45.95 -11.32
N LEU A 517 11.78 -47.19 -10.99
CA LEU A 517 11.77 -47.80 -9.65
C LEU A 517 13.23 -47.88 -9.13
N GLY A 518 13.58 -47.97 -7.85
CA GLY A 518 12.82 -48.25 -6.64
C GLY A 518 13.79 -48.29 -5.44
N ARG A 519 13.22 -48.43 -4.24
CA ARG A 519 13.91 -48.65 -2.96
C ARG A 519 14.48 -50.06 -2.86
N THR A 520 15.65 -50.21 -2.21
CA THR A 520 15.94 -51.20 -1.16
C THR A 520 17.26 -50.86 -0.46
N SER A 521 17.31 -51.19 0.85
CA SER A 521 18.34 -51.04 1.89
C SER A 521 18.69 -49.62 2.32
#